data_AF-A0A6A6YJX0-F1
#
_entry.id   AF-A0A6A6YJX0-F1
#
_cell.length_a   1.000
_cell.length_b   1.000
_cell.length_c   1.000
_cell.angle_alpha   90.00
_cell.angle_beta   90.00
_cell.angle_gamma   90.00
#
_symmetry.space_group_name_H-M   'P 1'
#
loop_
_entity.id
_entity.type
_entity.pdbx_description
1 polymer ?
#
loop_
_entity_poly.entity_id
_entity_poly.type
_entity_poly.pdbx_seq_one_letter_code
_entity_poly.pdbx_strand_id
1 'polypeptide(L)'
;MSSGVDVRRRPGIWSYLSFSSSPRRRTSVSLPRNNNAQDPFEKADRHSGHGPSGSGFMNDIKAAGMNQGQRTRYLKAGGILAFILLIFFYLAPRHGSDTGPFPGGDTASDPTLATTKCKKSFDSHKPLIQYALMIDAGSTGSRIHVYRFNNCGSTPELEDEVFEMTAKKEGGSGLSSYGEKAEEAAASLDVLMDVAVKHVPDKIKKCTPVAVKATAGLRKLGPEKSDNILKAVRHRLETKYPFPVVSDENGGVEVMEGKDEGVYAWITANYLLGKIGGPDKSPTAAVLDLGGGSTQIVFEPTFRDSKTGGMPEKLADGDHKYELSFGGRKFELYQHSYLGYGLMEARNNLHNVVINATYEENKSTDASTWLSKPVLNPCIAPGMSKEVTVSLGAAHPLGESVTVNMTGPTDGSPAQCRALAEKTLEKDADCKLAPCAFRGVHQPSLEKTFAREDVFLFSYFYDRTQPLGMPESFTLAELKDLTHRVCHGEEAWDVFHSIEGALDELRGRADHCLDLNFMLALLHTGYEMPIEREVKIAKKIKGNELGWCLGASLPLLNKESGWQCRIKDVTQ
;
A
#
# COMPACT_ATOMS: atom_id res chain seq x y z
N MET A 1 -52.96 -26.45 36.61
CA MET A 1 -53.27 -25.40 37.61
C MET A 1 -52.10 -24.43 37.55
N SER A 2 -52.27 -23.26 36.91
CA SER A 2 -52.66 -21.96 37.52
C SER A 2 -51.45 -21.25 38.17
N SER A 3 -51.10 -19.98 37.88
CA SER A 3 -51.61 -19.00 36.89
C SER A 3 -50.74 -17.71 36.86
N GLY A 4 -50.68 -16.98 35.72
CA GLY A 4 -49.99 -15.67 35.54
C GLY A 4 -48.66 -15.78 34.77
N VAL A 5 -48.38 -15.18 33.58
CA VAL A 5 -49.00 -14.12 32.72
C VAL A 5 -48.79 -12.67 33.23
N ASP A 6 -48.13 -11.72 32.53
CA ASP A 6 -47.08 -11.80 31.47
C ASP A 6 -46.00 -10.69 31.74
N VAL A 7 -45.54 -9.70 30.94
CA VAL A 7 -45.82 -9.12 29.61
C VAL A 7 -44.49 -8.67 28.93
N ARG A 8 -44.22 -9.04 27.67
CA ARG A 8 -43.03 -8.58 26.91
C ARG A 8 -43.09 -7.10 26.45
N ARG A 9 -41.95 -6.37 26.48
CA ARG A 9 -41.65 -5.23 25.59
C ARG A 9 -40.19 -5.21 25.12
N ARG A 10 -39.96 -4.77 23.87
CA ARG A 10 -38.64 -4.61 23.23
C ARG A 10 -38.08 -3.19 23.46
N PRO A 11 -36.76 -2.98 23.54
CA PRO A 11 -36.12 -1.71 23.20
C PRO A 11 -36.26 -1.41 21.69
N GLY A 12 -36.27 -0.13 21.32
CA GLY A 12 -36.40 0.32 19.92
C GLY A 12 -35.06 0.69 19.27
N ILE A 13 -35.05 0.70 17.93
CA ILE A 13 -33.96 1.25 17.11
C ILE A 13 -33.85 2.76 17.40
N TRP A 14 -32.67 3.22 17.84
CA TRP A 14 -32.13 4.61 17.72
C TRP A 14 -30.79 4.80 18.50
N SER A 15 -30.26 3.78 19.18
CA SER A 15 -29.05 3.86 20.02
C SER A 15 -27.71 3.81 19.26
N TYR A 16 -27.55 4.62 18.20
CA TYR A 16 -26.29 4.79 17.47
C TYR A 16 -26.00 6.28 17.22
N LEU A 17 -24.71 6.59 16.98
CA LEU A 17 -24.12 7.92 16.72
C LEU A 17 -23.87 8.81 17.96
N SER A 18 -22.63 8.76 18.46
CA SER A 18 -21.94 9.90 19.08
C SER A 18 -20.43 9.81 18.84
N PHE A 19 -19.90 10.59 17.90
CA PHE A 19 -18.45 10.71 17.66
C PHE A 19 -17.84 11.79 18.58
N SER A 20 -16.62 11.58 19.10
CA SER A 20 -15.48 12.52 18.93
C SER A 20 -14.32 12.33 19.92
N SER A 21 -13.11 12.64 19.44
CA SER A 21 -11.92 13.14 20.15
C SER A 21 -11.10 12.23 21.09
N SER A 22 -9.81 12.20 20.80
CA SER A 22 -8.70 11.58 21.55
C SER A 22 -8.12 12.55 22.61
N PRO A 23 -7.00 12.23 23.29
CA PRO A 23 -6.75 11.08 24.15
C PRO A 23 -6.40 11.52 25.59
N ARG A 24 -6.68 10.69 26.61
CA ARG A 24 -6.33 11.02 28.01
C ARG A 24 -4.83 10.93 28.28
N ARG A 25 -4.19 12.07 28.55
CA ARG A 25 -2.82 12.17 29.10
C ARG A 25 -2.75 11.48 30.47
N ARG A 26 -1.81 10.55 30.67
CA ARG A 26 -1.50 9.99 32.01
C ARG A 26 -1.03 11.10 32.94
N THR A 27 -1.52 11.11 34.17
CA THR A 27 -1.01 11.90 35.30
C THR A 27 -0.68 10.99 36.48
N SER A 28 0.26 11.43 37.32
CA SER A 28 0.89 10.61 38.36
C SER A 28 0.00 10.37 39.58
N VAL A 29 0.23 9.24 40.26
CA VAL A 29 -0.42 8.87 41.51
C VAL A 29 0.14 9.70 42.67
N SER A 30 -0.75 10.25 43.49
CA SER A 30 -0.45 10.67 44.87
C SER A 30 -1.59 10.21 45.78
N LEU A 31 -1.25 9.76 46.99
CA LEU A 31 -2.18 9.14 47.95
C LEU A 31 -2.73 10.16 48.97
N PRO A 32 -3.87 9.88 49.62
CA PRO A 32 -4.75 10.92 50.13
C PRO A 32 -4.44 11.38 51.56
N ARG A 33 -4.99 12.55 51.91
CA ARG A 33 -5.23 12.96 53.30
C ARG A 33 -6.59 13.66 53.37
N ASN A 34 -7.36 13.40 54.43
CA ASN A 34 -8.74 13.87 54.58
C ASN A 34 -8.98 14.44 55.99
N ASN A 35 -10.07 15.22 56.13
CA ASN A 35 -10.67 15.75 57.36
C ASN A 35 -9.84 16.74 58.22
N ASN A 36 -10.16 18.01 58.02
CA ASN A 36 -10.77 18.92 59.00
C ASN A 36 -10.33 18.85 60.48
N ALA A 37 -9.80 19.98 60.96
CA ALA A 37 -10.11 20.53 62.28
C ALA A 37 -10.49 22.01 62.12
N GLN A 38 -11.40 22.54 62.94
CA GLN A 38 -11.92 23.91 62.81
C GLN A 38 -11.10 24.91 63.64
N ASP A 39 -10.93 26.14 63.13
CA ASP A 39 -10.24 27.23 63.82
C ASP A 39 -11.23 28.03 64.72
N PRO A 40 -10.95 28.24 66.02
CA PRO A 40 -11.82 29.01 66.92
C PRO A 40 -11.97 30.52 66.62
N PHE A 41 -11.23 31.10 65.67
CA PHE A 41 -11.17 32.56 65.47
C PHE A 41 -11.88 33.10 64.21
N GLU A 42 -12.62 32.28 63.47
CA GLU A 42 -13.38 32.75 62.30
C GLU A 42 -14.57 33.64 62.72
N LYS A 43 -14.67 34.83 62.13
CA LYS A 43 -15.69 35.83 62.50
C LYS A 43 -17.04 35.52 61.85
N ALA A 44 -18.10 35.60 62.63
CA ALA A 44 -19.48 35.53 62.14
C ALA A 44 -19.79 36.72 61.22
N ASP A 45 -19.93 36.46 59.92
CA ASP A 45 -21.11 36.84 59.11
C ASP A 45 -20.94 36.39 57.65
N ARG A 46 -21.30 35.12 57.39
CA ARG A 46 -21.60 34.64 56.04
C ARG A 46 -22.58 33.47 56.09
N HIS A 47 -23.53 33.45 55.15
CA HIS A 47 -24.56 32.42 54.98
C HIS A 47 -25.73 32.38 55.99
N SER A 48 -26.32 33.54 56.29
CA SER A 48 -27.76 33.61 56.59
C SER A 48 -28.53 33.88 55.29
N GLY A 49 -29.38 32.94 54.88
CA GLY A 49 -30.25 33.07 53.70
C GLY A 49 -31.72 32.91 54.09
N HIS A 50 -32.59 33.74 53.53
CA HIS A 50 -34.05 33.60 53.56
C HIS A 50 -34.64 34.00 52.21
N GLY A 51 -35.62 33.23 51.72
CA GLY A 51 -36.51 33.63 50.62
C GLY A 51 -37.63 34.56 51.09
N PRO A 52 -38.61 34.90 50.23
CA PRO A 52 -39.49 33.86 49.67
C PRO A 52 -39.98 34.08 48.21
N SER A 53 -40.75 33.10 47.73
CA SER A 53 -41.82 33.16 46.70
C SER A 53 -41.84 34.29 45.66
N GLY A 54 -41.78 33.95 44.37
CA GLY A 54 -41.94 34.89 43.25
C GLY A 54 -43.33 34.88 42.59
N SER A 55 -43.61 35.93 41.82
CA SER A 55 -44.76 36.03 40.89
C SER A 55 -44.50 37.07 39.80
N GLY A 56 -44.78 36.74 38.52
CA GLY A 56 -44.90 37.71 37.42
C GLY A 56 -43.59 38.15 36.74
N PHE A 57 -43.32 37.63 35.54
CA PHE A 57 -42.21 38.07 34.67
C PHE A 57 -42.56 39.32 33.81
N MET A 58 -43.68 39.99 34.08
CA MET A 58 -44.13 41.18 33.35
C MET A 58 -44.62 42.28 34.30
N ASN A 59 -43.67 42.94 34.96
CA ASN A 59 -43.64 44.37 35.26
C ASN A 59 -42.22 44.77 35.68
N ASP A 60 -41.97 46.07 35.85
CA ASP A 60 -40.76 46.65 36.44
C ASP A 60 -39.40 46.42 35.73
N ILE A 61 -39.39 46.57 34.40
CA ILE A 61 -38.22 47.13 33.70
C ILE A 61 -38.58 48.54 33.17
N LYS A 62 -38.67 49.50 34.11
CA LYS A 62 -38.63 50.93 33.82
C LYS A 62 -37.85 51.65 34.93
N ALA A 63 -37.05 52.64 34.53
CA ALA A 63 -36.36 53.60 35.41
C ALA A 63 -35.34 53.05 36.45
N ALA A 64 -34.23 52.50 35.97
CA ALA A 64 -32.96 52.48 36.72
C ALA A 64 -31.87 53.22 35.93
N GLY A 65 -31.65 54.50 36.25
CA GLY A 65 -30.68 55.35 35.55
C GLY A 65 -29.24 55.08 35.98
N MET A 66 -28.43 54.42 35.13
CA MET A 66 -27.01 54.16 35.41
C MET A 66 -26.25 55.46 35.76
N ASN A 67 -25.45 55.41 36.82
CA ASN A 67 -24.64 56.53 37.30
C ASN A 67 -23.70 57.06 36.20
N GLN A 68 -23.61 58.39 36.07
CA GLN A 68 -22.89 59.11 35.02
C GLN A 68 -21.39 58.74 34.95
N GLY A 69 -20.77 58.45 36.09
CA GLY A 69 -19.38 57.98 36.16
C GLY A 69 -19.17 56.58 35.53
N GLN A 70 -20.13 55.67 35.72
CA GLN A 70 -20.10 54.34 35.10
C GLN A 70 -20.40 54.43 33.60
N ARG A 71 -21.43 55.20 33.20
CA ARG A 71 -21.75 55.43 31.78
C ARG A 71 -20.53 55.92 30.98
N THR A 72 -19.78 56.89 31.51
CA THR A 72 -18.56 57.39 30.86
C THR A 72 -17.47 56.33 30.75
N ARG A 73 -17.32 55.43 31.73
CA ARG A 73 -16.36 54.30 31.64
C ARG A 73 -16.78 53.27 30.59
N TYR A 74 -18.06 52.87 30.55
CA TYR A 74 -18.56 51.95 29.53
C TYR A 74 -18.52 52.54 28.11
N LEU A 75 -18.82 53.84 27.94
CA LEU A 75 -18.69 54.52 26.64
C LEU A 75 -17.23 54.60 26.17
N LYS A 76 -16.27 54.88 27.08
CA LYS A 76 -14.84 54.89 26.71
C LYS A 76 -14.31 53.48 26.42
N ALA A 77 -14.64 52.48 27.24
CA ALA A 77 -14.23 51.10 27.01
C ALA A 77 -14.86 50.50 25.74
N GLY A 78 -16.16 50.74 25.53
CA GLY A 78 -16.88 50.34 24.31
C GLY A 78 -16.38 51.08 23.07
N GLY A 79 -16.06 52.37 23.16
CA GLY A 79 -15.45 53.13 22.08
C GLY A 79 -14.05 52.62 21.70
N ILE A 80 -13.21 52.27 22.68
CA ILE A 80 -11.90 51.66 22.45
C ILE A 80 -12.05 50.27 21.82
N LEU A 81 -12.97 49.43 22.32
CA LEU A 81 -13.27 48.12 21.72
C LEU A 81 -13.79 48.25 20.28
N ALA A 82 -14.72 49.17 20.02
CA ALA A 82 -15.24 49.43 18.68
C ALA A 82 -14.16 49.97 17.73
N PHE A 83 -13.25 50.81 18.22
CA PHE A 83 -12.11 51.32 17.45
C PHE A 83 -11.08 50.22 17.15
N ILE A 84 -10.77 49.36 18.11
CA ILE A 84 -9.92 48.17 17.89
C ILE A 84 -10.57 47.21 16.90
N LEU A 85 -11.88 46.96 17.02
CA LEU A 85 -12.63 46.11 16.07
C LEU A 85 -12.71 46.75 14.67
N LEU A 86 -12.83 48.07 14.55
CA LEU A 86 -12.74 48.78 13.26
C LEU A 86 -11.33 48.70 12.67
N ILE A 87 -10.29 48.83 13.49
CA ILE A 87 -8.89 48.63 13.08
C ILE A 87 -8.70 47.19 12.59
N PHE A 88 -9.20 46.17 13.28
CA PHE A 88 -9.18 44.80 12.76
C PHE A 88 -10.03 44.64 11.49
N PHE A 89 -11.18 45.30 11.37
CA PHE A 89 -12.03 45.22 10.17
C PHE A 89 -11.42 45.90 8.92
N TYR A 90 -10.53 46.88 9.11
CA TYR A 90 -9.84 47.60 8.03
C TYR A 90 -8.38 47.18 7.80
N LEU A 91 -7.68 46.64 8.81
CA LEU A 91 -6.26 46.25 8.73
C LEU A 91 -6.01 44.74 8.88
N ALA A 92 -6.98 43.92 9.33
CA ALA A 92 -6.84 42.49 9.09
C ALA A 92 -6.93 42.26 7.58
N PRO A 93 -6.04 41.44 7.00
CA PRO A 93 -6.15 41.09 5.58
C PRO A 93 -7.51 40.46 5.35
N ARG A 94 -8.28 41.01 4.41
CA ARG A 94 -9.47 40.34 3.89
C ARG A 94 -9.01 39.10 3.12
N HIS A 95 -8.83 38.00 3.84
CA HIS A 95 -8.94 36.66 3.25
C HIS A 95 -10.40 36.41 2.85
N GLY A 96 -10.85 37.12 1.82
CA GLY A 96 -11.53 36.40 0.75
C GLY A 96 -10.54 35.37 0.21
N SER A 97 -11.05 34.25 -0.30
CA SER A 97 -10.24 33.35 -1.11
C SER A 97 -9.65 34.16 -2.26
N ASP A 98 -8.35 34.42 -2.23
CA ASP A 98 -7.68 35.29 -3.20
C ASP A 98 -7.44 34.52 -4.51
N THR A 99 -8.55 34.15 -5.15
CA THR A 99 -8.61 33.75 -6.54
C THR A 99 -8.43 34.99 -7.40
N GLY A 100 -7.27 35.63 -7.27
CA GLY A 100 -6.79 36.61 -8.22
C GLY A 100 -6.87 35.98 -9.63
N PRO A 101 -7.22 36.76 -10.66
CA PRO A 101 -7.42 36.22 -12.01
C PRO A 101 -6.06 35.85 -12.64
N PHE A 102 -5.53 34.68 -12.28
CA PHE A 102 -4.38 34.08 -12.95
C PHE A 102 -4.66 34.03 -14.46
N PRO A 103 -3.87 34.72 -15.31
CA PRO A 103 -4.07 34.69 -16.75
C PRO A 103 -3.65 33.32 -17.31
N GLY A 104 -4.48 32.73 -18.16
CA GLY A 104 -4.29 31.36 -18.66
C GLY A 104 -4.72 30.27 -17.68
N GLY A 105 -5.01 29.08 -18.20
CA GLY A 105 -5.60 27.91 -17.51
C GLY A 105 -6.83 27.44 -18.27
N ASP A 106 -6.89 26.15 -18.61
CA ASP A 106 -7.95 25.54 -19.42
C ASP A 106 -9.24 25.36 -18.62
N THR A 107 -10.40 25.41 -19.29
CA THR A 107 -11.73 25.29 -18.68
C THR A 107 -12.58 24.31 -19.48
N ALA A 108 -13.27 23.38 -18.80
CA ALA A 108 -14.10 22.37 -19.46
C ALA A 108 -15.17 22.99 -20.38
N SER A 109 -14.97 22.85 -21.69
CA SER A 109 -15.96 23.11 -22.74
C SER A 109 -16.92 21.94 -22.97
N ASP A 110 -16.65 20.80 -22.33
CA ASP A 110 -17.44 19.56 -22.42
C ASP A 110 -17.73 19.03 -20.99
N PRO A 111 -19.00 18.73 -20.65
CA PRO A 111 -19.34 18.15 -19.34
C PRO A 111 -18.61 16.85 -19.00
N THR A 112 -18.23 16.04 -19.99
CA THR A 112 -17.46 14.79 -19.79
C THR A 112 -15.99 15.04 -19.41
N LEU A 113 -15.50 16.27 -19.62
CA LEU A 113 -14.16 16.74 -19.26
C LEU A 113 -14.19 17.78 -18.13
N ALA A 114 -15.32 17.89 -17.42
CA ALA A 114 -15.46 18.72 -16.23
C ALA A 114 -15.06 17.96 -14.95
N THR A 115 -14.88 18.73 -13.86
CA THR A 115 -14.75 18.22 -12.48
C THR A 115 -15.52 19.13 -11.52
N THR A 116 -15.90 18.58 -10.37
CA THR A 116 -16.46 19.32 -9.23
C THR A 116 -15.38 20.00 -8.37
N LYS A 117 -14.10 19.67 -8.54
CA LYS A 117 -12.97 20.15 -7.72
C LYS A 117 -12.59 21.60 -8.05
N CYS A 118 -12.54 21.96 -9.33
CA CYS A 118 -12.28 23.33 -9.78
C CYS A 118 -12.88 23.59 -11.18
N LYS A 119 -12.97 24.86 -11.58
CA LYS A 119 -13.50 25.27 -12.90
C LYS A 119 -12.43 25.43 -13.98
N LYS A 120 -11.15 25.44 -13.59
CA LYS A 120 -10.03 25.90 -14.41
C LYS A 120 -8.72 25.25 -13.94
N SER A 121 -7.85 24.82 -14.87
CA SER A 121 -6.56 24.22 -14.51
C SER A 121 -5.60 25.23 -13.87
N PHE A 122 -4.68 24.70 -13.05
CA PHE A 122 -3.61 25.43 -12.36
C PHE A 122 -2.54 25.98 -13.32
N ASP A 123 -2.33 25.32 -14.46
CA ASP A 123 -1.33 25.66 -15.49
C ASP A 123 -2.01 25.81 -16.85
N SER A 124 -1.74 26.94 -17.53
CA SER A 124 -2.30 27.28 -18.85
C SER A 124 -1.96 26.30 -19.97
N HIS A 125 -0.94 25.47 -19.79
CA HIS A 125 -0.48 24.52 -20.82
C HIS A 125 -1.05 23.11 -20.62
N LYS A 126 -1.76 22.87 -19.50
CA LYS A 126 -2.40 21.61 -19.12
C LYS A 126 -3.92 21.72 -19.20
N PRO A 127 -4.62 20.74 -19.80
CA PRO A 127 -6.07 20.71 -19.82
C PRO A 127 -6.64 20.45 -18.42
N LEU A 128 -7.90 20.79 -18.18
CA LEU A 128 -8.53 20.61 -16.85
C LEU A 128 -8.57 19.14 -16.41
N ILE A 129 -8.84 18.22 -17.34
CA ILE A 129 -8.85 16.77 -17.13
C ILE A 129 -7.82 16.11 -18.05
N GLN A 130 -7.11 15.10 -17.52
CA GLN A 130 -6.26 14.18 -18.28
C GLN A 130 -6.59 12.73 -17.94
N TYR A 131 -6.29 11.82 -18.85
CA TYR A 131 -6.32 10.39 -18.62
C TYR A 131 -4.95 9.79 -18.93
N ALA A 132 -4.61 8.67 -18.29
CA ALA A 132 -3.46 7.85 -18.63
C ALA A 132 -3.83 6.36 -18.53
N LEU A 133 -3.27 5.55 -19.41
CA LEU A 133 -3.51 4.10 -19.47
C LEU A 133 -2.22 3.37 -19.13
N MET A 134 -2.27 2.47 -18.16
CA MET A 134 -1.16 1.60 -17.81
C MET A 134 -1.61 0.14 -17.86
N ILE A 135 -0.87 -0.68 -18.63
CA ILE A 135 -1.00 -2.13 -18.58
C ILE A 135 0.14 -2.72 -17.75
N ASP A 136 -0.22 -3.44 -16.71
CA ASP A 136 0.66 -4.35 -15.99
C ASP A 136 0.64 -5.71 -16.66
N ALA A 137 1.75 -6.09 -17.29
CA ALA A 137 1.98 -7.45 -17.76
C ALA A 137 2.65 -8.28 -16.65
N GLY A 138 1.81 -8.71 -15.70
CA GLY A 138 2.15 -9.65 -14.63
C GLY A 138 2.43 -11.07 -15.15
N SER A 139 3.13 -11.88 -14.37
CA SER A 139 3.45 -13.28 -14.74
C SER A 139 2.23 -14.20 -14.77
N THR A 140 1.25 -13.98 -13.89
CA THR A 140 0.05 -14.84 -13.74
C THR A 140 -1.17 -14.35 -14.53
N GLY A 141 -1.16 -13.08 -14.97
CA GLY A 141 -2.25 -12.40 -15.66
C GLY A 141 -1.89 -10.93 -15.89
N SER A 142 -2.48 -10.32 -16.92
CA SER A 142 -2.29 -8.89 -17.23
C SER A 142 -3.45 -8.05 -16.66
N ARG A 143 -3.20 -6.78 -16.35
CA ARG A 143 -4.22 -5.83 -15.86
C ARG A 143 -4.12 -4.49 -16.59
N ILE A 144 -5.21 -3.74 -16.64
CA ILE A 144 -5.20 -2.34 -17.08
C ILE A 144 -5.77 -1.42 -16.01
N HIS A 145 -5.15 -0.25 -15.91
CA HIS A 145 -5.62 0.87 -15.10
C HIS A 145 -5.93 2.03 -16.05
N VAL A 146 -7.18 2.48 -16.05
CA VAL A 146 -7.65 3.68 -16.75
C VAL A 146 -7.77 4.79 -15.72
N TYR A 147 -6.70 5.58 -15.57
CA TYR A 147 -6.67 6.67 -14.59
C TYR A 147 -7.25 7.95 -15.18
N ARG A 148 -8.04 8.66 -14.37
CA ARG A 148 -8.63 9.97 -14.69
C ARG A 148 -8.18 11.01 -13.64
N PHE A 149 -7.48 12.04 -14.07
CA PHE A 149 -6.90 13.09 -13.21
C PHE A 149 -7.48 14.46 -13.51
N ASN A 150 -7.51 15.33 -12.49
CA ASN A 150 -7.64 16.79 -12.69
C ASN A 150 -6.29 17.49 -12.53
N ASN A 151 -6.18 18.69 -13.11
CA ASN A 151 -5.07 19.63 -12.92
C ASN A 151 -5.49 20.85 -12.08
N CYS A 152 -6.26 20.66 -11.01
CA CYS A 152 -6.70 21.75 -10.12
C CYS A 152 -5.61 22.29 -9.18
N GLY A 153 -4.52 21.53 -8.98
CA GLY A 153 -3.36 21.92 -8.19
C GLY A 153 -2.04 21.83 -8.96
N SER A 154 -0.94 22.13 -8.28
CA SER A 154 0.42 22.02 -8.83
C SER A 154 0.85 20.59 -9.18
N THR A 155 0.30 19.61 -8.47
CA THR A 155 0.38 18.18 -8.78
C THR A 155 -0.99 17.71 -9.28
N PRO A 156 -1.08 16.85 -10.32
CA PRO A 156 -2.35 16.27 -10.74
C PRO A 156 -3.02 15.48 -9.60
N GLU A 157 -4.34 15.61 -9.44
CA GLU A 157 -5.13 14.87 -8.46
C GLU A 157 -5.93 13.76 -9.16
N LEU A 158 -5.77 12.52 -8.70
CA LEU A 158 -6.54 11.36 -9.18
C LEU A 158 -8.00 11.51 -8.76
N GLU A 159 -8.92 11.44 -9.71
CA GLU A 159 -10.36 11.52 -9.47
C GLU A 159 -11.06 10.16 -9.57
N ASP A 160 -10.57 9.27 -10.44
CA ASP A 160 -11.18 7.95 -10.70
C ASP A 160 -10.17 6.97 -11.32
N GLU A 161 -10.36 5.67 -11.06
CA GLU A 161 -9.61 4.54 -11.62
C GLU A 161 -10.58 3.45 -12.06
N VAL A 162 -10.60 3.12 -13.36
CA VAL A 162 -11.22 1.87 -13.83
C VAL A 162 -10.14 0.81 -13.96
N PHE A 163 -10.29 -0.28 -13.22
CA PHE A 163 -9.40 -1.43 -13.20
C PHE A 163 -10.08 -2.65 -13.84
N GLU A 164 -9.35 -3.39 -14.67
CA GLU A 164 -9.78 -4.68 -15.22
C GLU A 164 -8.60 -5.64 -15.32
N MET A 165 -8.83 -6.96 -15.20
CA MET A 165 -7.78 -7.98 -15.27
C MET A 165 -8.15 -9.16 -16.17
N THR A 166 -7.14 -9.76 -16.83
CA THR A 166 -7.36 -10.97 -17.63
C THR A 166 -7.83 -12.13 -16.76
N ALA A 167 -8.84 -12.87 -17.22
CA ALA A 167 -9.34 -14.06 -16.54
C ALA A 167 -8.20 -15.03 -16.20
N LYS A 168 -8.25 -15.63 -14.99
CA LYS A 168 -7.29 -16.64 -14.56
C LYS A 168 -7.42 -17.89 -15.45
N LYS A 169 -6.29 -18.49 -15.81
CA LYS A 169 -6.19 -19.73 -16.59
C LYS A 169 -5.17 -20.67 -15.95
N GLU A 170 -5.35 -21.97 -16.16
CA GLU A 170 -4.28 -22.95 -15.94
C GLU A 170 -3.11 -22.64 -16.88
N GLY A 171 -1.86 -22.76 -16.39
CA GLY A 171 -0.67 -22.21 -17.07
C GLY A 171 -0.51 -20.68 -17.00
N GLY A 172 -1.46 -19.96 -16.40
CA GLY A 172 -1.48 -18.50 -16.29
C GLY A 172 -2.05 -17.79 -17.53
N SER A 173 -2.32 -16.49 -17.39
CA SER A 173 -2.82 -15.64 -18.49
C SER A 173 -1.97 -14.38 -18.75
N GLY A 174 -0.80 -14.28 -18.12
CA GLY A 174 0.16 -13.21 -18.35
C GLY A 174 0.92 -13.38 -19.68
N LEU A 175 1.60 -12.33 -20.14
CA LEU A 175 2.33 -12.36 -21.42
C LEU A 175 3.38 -13.48 -21.49
N SER A 176 3.98 -13.86 -20.35
CA SER A 176 4.95 -14.97 -20.27
C SER A 176 4.35 -16.35 -20.58
N SER A 177 3.04 -16.56 -20.41
CA SER A 177 2.38 -17.86 -20.63
C SER A 177 2.24 -18.26 -22.11
N TYR A 178 2.54 -17.35 -23.05
CA TYR A 178 2.40 -17.58 -24.49
C TYR A 178 3.71 -18.05 -25.16
N GLY A 179 4.86 -17.97 -24.47
CA GLY A 179 6.15 -18.48 -24.93
C GLY A 179 6.66 -17.81 -26.22
N GLU A 180 6.49 -18.49 -27.36
CA GLU A 180 6.90 -17.99 -28.69
C GLU A 180 5.74 -17.37 -29.50
N LYS A 181 4.50 -17.49 -29.01
CA LYS A 181 3.28 -17.04 -29.69
C LYS A 181 3.04 -15.53 -29.48
N ALA A 182 3.96 -14.69 -29.98
CA ALA A 182 3.96 -13.24 -29.75
C ALA A 182 2.63 -12.54 -30.10
N GLU A 183 2.00 -12.90 -31.23
CA GLU A 183 0.70 -12.34 -31.63
C GLU A 183 -0.47 -12.77 -30.74
N GLU A 184 -0.45 -13.99 -30.20
CA GLU A 184 -1.46 -14.45 -29.22
C GLU A 184 -1.28 -13.74 -27.88
N ALA A 185 -0.02 -13.51 -27.47
CA ALA A 185 0.31 -12.71 -26.30
C ALA A 185 -0.21 -11.27 -26.44
N ALA A 186 0.04 -10.62 -27.58
CA ALA A 186 -0.48 -9.29 -27.88
C ALA A 186 -2.02 -9.26 -27.93
N ALA A 187 -2.64 -10.26 -28.57
CA ALA A 187 -4.11 -10.39 -28.63
C ALA A 187 -4.75 -10.60 -27.26
N SER A 188 -4.05 -11.16 -26.27
CA SER A 188 -4.59 -11.35 -24.92
C SER A 188 -4.93 -10.03 -24.20
N LEU A 189 -4.32 -8.92 -24.62
CA LEU A 189 -4.56 -7.58 -24.06
C LEU A 189 -5.80 -6.88 -24.66
N ASP A 190 -6.42 -7.43 -25.70
CA ASP A 190 -7.59 -6.82 -26.37
C ASP A 190 -8.73 -6.53 -25.39
N VAL A 191 -9.05 -7.49 -24.51
CA VAL A 191 -10.14 -7.36 -23.53
C VAL A 191 -9.92 -6.22 -22.54
N LEU A 192 -8.65 -5.86 -22.29
CA LEU A 192 -8.26 -4.76 -21.42
C LEU A 192 -8.33 -3.42 -22.17
N MET A 193 -7.83 -3.37 -23.40
CA MET A 193 -7.87 -2.17 -24.23
C MET A 193 -9.29 -1.78 -24.62
N ASP A 194 -10.20 -2.73 -24.78
CA ASP A 194 -11.62 -2.48 -25.01
C ASP A 194 -12.29 -1.78 -23.80
N VAL A 195 -11.83 -2.05 -22.56
CA VAL A 195 -12.22 -1.30 -21.35
C VAL A 195 -11.70 0.14 -21.38
N ALA A 196 -10.49 0.39 -21.87
CA ALA A 196 -9.99 1.76 -22.07
C ALA A 196 -10.79 2.51 -23.15
N VAL A 197 -11.10 1.86 -24.28
CA VAL A 197 -11.95 2.43 -25.34
C VAL A 197 -13.36 2.75 -24.85
N LYS A 198 -13.90 1.98 -23.88
CA LYS A 198 -15.20 2.23 -23.26
C LYS A 198 -15.23 3.45 -22.33
N HIS A 199 -14.19 3.68 -21.53
CA HIS A 199 -14.24 4.66 -20.43
C HIS A 199 -13.54 6.00 -20.72
N VAL A 200 -12.62 6.08 -21.69
CA VAL A 200 -12.03 7.36 -22.12
C VAL A 200 -12.95 8.07 -23.13
N PRO A 201 -13.32 9.35 -22.95
CA PRO A 201 -14.16 10.09 -23.92
C PRO A 201 -13.50 10.23 -25.31
N ASP A 202 -14.27 10.02 -26.38
CA ASP A 202 -13.77 9.96 -27.78
C ASP A 202 -12.87 11.14 -28.19
N LYS A 203 -13.24 12.35 -27.76
CA LYS A 203 -12.51 13.59 -28.04
C LYS A 203 -11.04 13.55 -27.59
N ILE A 204 -10.73 12.82 -26.52
CA ILE A 204 -9.40 12.78 -25.91
C ILE A 204 -8.69 11.42 -26.00
N LYS A 205 -9.31 10.37 -26.57
CA LYS A 205 -8.64 9.07 -26.82
C LYS A 205 -7.30 9.26 -27.56
N LYS A 206 -7.29 10.13 -28.58
CA LYS A 206 -6.09 10.48 -29.35
C LYS A 206 -5.02 11.26 -28.57
N CYS A 207 -5.32 11.76 -27.38
CA CYS A 207 -4.41 12.49 -26.49
C CYS A 207 -4.26 11.81 -25.11
N THR A 208 -4.63 10.52 -25.00
CA THR A 208 -4.58 9.75 -23.76
C THR A 208 -3.49 8.68 -23.91
N PRO A 209 -2.31 8.84 -23.31
CA PRO A 209 -1.19 7.92 -23.51
C PRO A 209 -1.49 6.52 -22.96
N VAL A 210 -0.96 5.51 -23.65
CA VAL A 210 -0.85 4.14 -23.15
C VAL A 210 0.60 3.71 -23.03
N ALA A 211 0.92 3.08 -21.89
CA ALA A 211 2.16 2.37 -21.66
C ALA A 211 1.87 0.93 -21.19
N VAL A 212 2.82 0.03 -21.46
CA VAL A 212 2.82 -1.36 -20.99
C VAL A 212 4.16 -1.63 -20.32
N LYS A 213 4.13 -2.09 -19.07
CA LYS A 213 5.33 -2.59 -18.38
C LYS A 213 5.17 -4.06 -18.07
N ALA A 214 6.12 -4.86 -18.52
CA ALA A 214 6.24 -6.27 -18.17
C ALA A 214 7.13 -6.46 -16.94
N THR A 215 6.69 -7.35 -16.05
CA THR A 215 7.34 -7.66 -14.77
C THR A 215 8.36 -8.79 -14.91
N ALA A 216 8.91 -9.27 -13.78
CA ALA A 216 9.88 -10.37 -13.71
C ALA A 216 9.47 -11.65 -14.47
N GLY A 217 8.18 -11.87 -14.71
CA GLY A 217 7.67 -13.02 -15.48
C GLY A 217 8.16 -13.06 -16.93
N LEU A 218 8.15 -11.92 -17.63
CA LEU A 218 8.58 -11.88 -19.03
C LEU A 218 10.10 -12.02 -19.14
N ARG A 219 10.86 -11.36 -18.24
CA ARG A 219 12.34 -11.43 -18.14
C ARG A 219 12.88 -12.86 -18.22
N LYS A 220 12.14 -13.82 -17.62
CA LYS A 220 12.50 -15.23 -17.54
C LYS A 220 12.39 -16.02 -18.86
N LEU A 221 11.72 -15.50 -19.89
CA LEU A 221 11.71 -16.14 -21.22
C LEU A 221 13.01 -15.92 -22.02
N GLY A 222 13.93 -15.10 -21.52
CA GLY A 222 15.11 -14.64 -22.25
C GLY A 222 14.80 -13.43 -23.16
N PRO A 223 15.86 -12.73 -23.64
CA PRO A 223 15.70 -11.46 -24.33
C PRO A 223 14.90 -11.60 -25.63
N GLU A 224 15.25 -12.52 -26.52
CA GLU A 224 14.61 -12.68 -27.83
C GLU A 224 13.09 -12.88 -27.75
N LYS A 225 12.62 -13.77 -26.85
CA LYS A 225 11.20 -14.06 -26.67
C LYS A 225 10.46 -12.89 -26.02
N SER A 226 11.10 -12.21 -25.06
CA SER A 226 10.57 -10.98 -24.44
C SER A 226 10.38 -9.88 -25.49
N ASP A 227 11.43 -9.60 -26.26
CA ASP A 227 11.47 -8.61 -27.33
C ASP A 227 10.39 -8.84 -28.39
N ASN A 228 10.24 -10.08 -28.85
CA ASN A 228 9.27 -10.42 -29.89
C ASN A 228 7.82 -10.23 -29.38
N ILE A 229 7.54 -10.59 -28.12
CA ILE A 229 6.26 -10.30 -27.47
C ILE A 229 6.02 -8.78 -27.35
N LEU A 230 7.00 -8.01 -26.87
CA LEU A 230 6.86 -6.56 -26.70
C LEU A 230 6.66 -5.82 -28.04
N LYS A 231 7.36 -6.24 -29.10
CA LYS A 231 7.19 -5.71 -30.46
C LYS A 231 5.78 -5.97 -31.00
N ALA A 232 5.24 -7.19 -30.82
CA ALA A 232 3.86 -7.51 -31.19
C ALA A 232 2.84 -6.69 -30.38
N VAL A 233 3.06 -6.51 -29.06
CA VAL A 233 2.22 -5.67 -28.20
C VAL A 233 2.20 -4.22 -28.68
N ARG A 234 3.37 -3.58 -28.92
CA ARG A 234 3.42 -2.21 -29.47
C ARG A 234 2.70 -2.12 -30.82
N HIS A 235 3.04 -3.00 -31.77
CA HIS A 235 2.44 -2.99 -33.10
C HIS A 235 0.91 -3.07 -33.03
N ARG A 236 0.36 -3.93 -32.16
CA ARG A 236 -1.07 -4.06 -31.95
C ARG A 236 -1.71 -2.81 -31.35
N LEU A 237 -1.09 -2.20 -30.35
CA LEU A 237 -1.59 -0.97 -29.73
C LEU A 237 -1.62 0.20 -30.74
N GLU A 238 -0.57 0.34 -31.54
CA GLU A 238 -0.45 1.40 -32.55
C GLU A 238 -1.45 1.22 -33.70
N THR A 239 -1.68 -0.01 -34.16
CA THR A 239 -2.53 -0.29 -35.33
C THR A 239 -4.01 -0.43 -35.00
N LYS A 240 -4.36 -1.12 -33.90
CA LYS A 240 -5.77 -1.45 -33.56
C LYS A 240 -6.46 -0.36 -32.73
N TYR A 241 -5.71 0.38 -31.89
CA TYR A 241 -6.29 1.25 -30.88
C TYR A 241 -6.02 2.76 -31.13
N PRO A 242 -6.91 3.66 -30.68
CA PRO A 242 -6.84 5.09 -31.01
C PRO A 242 -5.84 5.90 -30.16
N PHE A 243 -5.27 5.27 -29.13
CA PHE A 243 -4.40 5.90 -28.15
C PHE A 243 -2.97 6.10 -28.72
N PRO A 244 -2.26 7.19 -28.35
CA PRO A 244 -0.81 7.27 -28.50
C PRO A 244 -0.12 6.29 -27.55
N VAL A 245 0.72 5.42 -28.12
CA VAL A 245 1.68 4.63 -27.35
C VAL A 245 2.88 5.51 -27.03
N VAL A 246 3.44 5.36 -25.83
CA VAL A 246 4.68 6.04 -25.44
C VAL A 246 5.87 5.48 -26.27
N SER A 247 6.82 6.35 -26.61
CA SER A 247 7.94 6.03 -27.50
C SER A 247 8.89 4.98 -26.90
N ASP A 248 9.73 4.37 -27.74
CA ASP A 248 10.73 3.39 -27.30
C ASP A 248 11.79 4.02 -26.39
N GLU A 249 12.22 5.24 -26.68
CA GLU A 249 13.21 5.98 -25.89
C GLU A 249 12.70 6.36 -24.49
N ASN A 250 11.38 6.28 -24.28
CA ASN A 250 10.69 6.53 -23.00
C ASN A 250 10.05 5.25 -22.43
N GLY A 251 10.43 4.08 -22.94
CA GLY A 251 10.04 2.79 -22.36
C GLY A 251 8.55 2.46 -22.48
N GLY A 252 7.88 2.88 -23.56
CA GLY A 252 6.42 2.79 -23.63
C GLY A 252 5.82 1.38 -23.68
N VAL A 253 6.56 0.39 -24.21
CA VAL A 253 6.21 -1.03 -24.14
C VAL A 253 7.52 -1.78 -23.86
N GLU A 254 7.78 -2.08 -22.60
CA GLU A 254 9.08 -2.60 -22.15
C GLU A 254 8.95 -3.63 -21.02
N VAL A 255 10.08 -4.26 -20.66
CA VAL A 255 10.28 -4.80 -19.31
C VAL A 255 10.69 -3.65 -18.39
N MET A 256 9.92 -3.41 -17.32
CA MET A 256 10.34 -2.47 -16.27
C MET A 256 11.39 -3.14 -15.38
N GLU A 257 12.39 -2.37 -14.90
CA GLU A 257 13.35 -2.87 -13.91
C GLU A 257 12.74 -3.00 -12.51
N GLY A 258 13.25 -3.96 -11.72
CA GLY A 258 12.75 -4.19 -10.36
C GLY A 258 12.95 -3.01 -9.39
N LYS A 259 13.93 -2.13 -9.64
CA LYS A 259 14.15 -0.90 -8.88
C LYS A 259 12.96 0.07 -9.04
N ASP A 260 12.51 0.26 -10.28
CA ASP A 260 11.46 1.20 -10.64
C ASP A 260 10.09 0.64 -10.25
N GLU A 261 9.90 -0.68 -10.37
CA GLU A 261 8.76 -1.43 -9.83
C GLU A 261 8.52 -1.09 -8.34
N GLY A 262 9.57 -1.13 -7.51
CA GLY A 262 9.48 -0.74 -6.10
C GLY A 262 9.25 0.75 -5.87
N VAL A 263 10.00 1.62 -6.58
CA VAL A 263 9.90 3.09 -6.38
C VAL A 263 8.54 3.62 -6.83
N TYR A 264 8.00 3.15 -7.96
CA TYR A 264 6.66 3.52 -8.39
C TYR A 264 5.58 3.00 -7.43
N ALA A 265 5.73 1.82 -6.82
CA ALA A 265 4.81 1.34 -5.77
C ALA A 265 4.86 2.24 -4.51
N TRP A 266 6.05 2.70 -4.12
CA TRP A 266 6.23 3.70 -3.06
C TRP A 266 5.58 5.04 -3.39
N ILE A 267 5.67 5.50 -4.65
CA ILE A 267 5.00 6.71 -5.14
C ILE A 267 3.48 6.54 -5.05
N THR A 268 2.92 5.44 -5.58
CA THR A 268 1.48 5.12 -5.47
C THR A 268 0.99 5.20 -4.03
N ALA A 269 1.66 4.49 -3.11
CA ALA A 269 1.26 4.42 -1.71
C ALA A 269 1.26 5.81 -1.06
N ASN A 270 2.37 6.54 -1.17
CA ASN A 270 2.52 7.84 -0.52
C ASN A 270 1.66 8.92 -1.16
N TYR A 271 1.40 8.85 -2.48
CA TYR A 271 0.48 9.74 -3.18
C TYR A 271 -0.97 9.50 -2.74
N LEU A 272 -1.43 8.25 -2.69
CA LEU A 272 -2.77 7.90 -2.25
C LEU A 272 -2.98 8.18 -0.75
N LEU A 273 -1.96 8.05 0.09
CA LEU A 273 -2.00 8.51 1.48
C LEU A 273 -2.03 10.05 1.59
N GLY A 274 -1.55 10.78 0.57
CA GLY A 274 -1.42 12.25 0.55
C GLY A 274 -0.09 12.77 1.12
N LYS A 275 0.83 11.86 1.47
CA LYS A 275 2.15 12.15 2.06
C LYS A 275 3.15 12.75 1.06
N ILE A 276 2.88 12.65 -0.25
CA ILE A 276 3.62 13.35 -1.33
C ILE A 276 2.64 13.99 -2.31
N GLY A 277 3.10 14.96 -3.12
CA GLY A 277 2.28 15.66 -4.12
C GLY A 277 1.33 16.73 -3.55
N GLY A 278 0.79 16.50 -2.36
CA GLY A 278 -0.02 17.47 -1.59
C GLY A 278 0.81 18.42 -0.71
N PRO A 279 0.14 19.28 0.09
CA PRO A 279 0.80 20.21 1.00
C PRO A 279 1.35 19.56 2.26
N ASP A 280 0.98 18.31 2.56
CA ASP A 280 1.51 17.57 3.71
C ASP A 280 3.00 17.25 3.52
N LYS A 281 3.72 17.28 4.63
CA LYS A 281 5.16 16.98 4.75
C LYS A 281 5.44 16.01 5.91
N SER A 282 4.44 15.24 6.32
CA SER A 282 4.60 14.12 7.25
C SER A 282 5.60 13.07 6.72
N PRO A 283 6.21 12.26 7.61
CA PRO A 283 7.08 11.16 7.21
C PRO A 283 6.35 10.15 6.31
N THR A 284 7.03 9.78 5.23
CA THR A 284 6.51 8.85 4.21
C THR A 284 6.31 7.45 4.80
N ALA A 285 5.57 6.61 4.08
CA ALA A 285 5.41 5.19 4.36
C ALA A 285 6.44 4.37 3.58
N ALA A 286 6.92 3.28 4.16
CA ALA A 286 7.65 2.24 3.44
C ALA A 286 6.67 1.36 2.67
N VAL A 287 7.14 0.82 1.54
CA VAL A 287 6.43 -0.19 0.75
C VAL A 287 7.33 -1.40 0.58
N LEU A 288 6.81 -2.57 0.96
CA LEU A 288 7.37 -3.87 0.63
C LEU A 288 6.37 -4.57 -0.30
N ASP A 289 6.79 -4.89 -1.51
CA ASP A 289 5.97 -5.61 -2.49
C ASP A 289 6.49 -7.05 -2.62
N LEU A 290 5.58 -8.03 -2.62
CA LEU A 290 5.92 -9.44 -2.78
C LEU A 290 5.22 -9.96 -4.04
N GLY A 291 5.90 -9.78 -5.16
CA GLY A 291 5.49 -10.29 -6.46
C GLY A 291 5.76 -11.79 -6.62
N GLY A 292 5.53 -12.30 -7.83
CA GLY A 292 5.77 -13.72 -8.14
C GLY A 292 7.24 -14.09 -8.28
N GLY A 293 8.00 -13.27 -9.01
CA GLY A 293 9.41 -13.51 -9.37
C GLY A 293 10.45 -12.72 -8.54
N SER A 294 10.02 -11.68 -7.84
CA SER A 294 10.86 -10.80 -7.02
C SER A 294 10.08 -10.26 -5.83
N THR A 295 10.81 -9.74 -4.84
CA THR A 295 10.25 -8.90 -3.77
C THR A 295 11.05 -7.61 -3.66
N GLN A 296 10.34 -6.50 -3.48
CA GLN A 296 10.86 -5.15 -3.51
C GLN A 296 10.68 -4.49 -2.14
N ILE A 297 11.62 -3.64 -1.74
CA ILE A 297 11.56 -2.85 -0.50
C ILE A 297 12.02 -1.42 -0.80
N VAL A 298 11.19 -0.43 -0.46
CA VAL A 298 11.48 1.00 -0.63
C VAL A 298 11.03 1.82 0.57
N PHE A 299 11.92 2.67 1.10
CA PHE A 299 11.63 3.57 2.21
C PHE A 299 12.54 4.81 2.21
N GLU A 300 12.18 5.84 2.99
CA GLU A 300 12.94 7.07 3.18
C GLU A 300 13.70 7.00 4.53
N PRO A 301 14.96 6.52 4.57
CA PRO A 301 15.70 6.32 5.82
C PRO A 301 16.01 7.66 6.51
N THR A 302 15.55 7.82 7.75
CA THR A 302 15.86 8.99 8.58
C THR A 302 17.11 8.73 9.42
N PHE A 303 18.25 9.26 8.98
CA PHE A 303 19.47 9.32 9.78
C PHE A 303 19.36 10.45 10.81
N ARG A 304 19.75 10.18 12.06
CA ARG A 304 19.61 11.11 13.19
C ARG A 304 20.95 11.21 13.93
N ASP A 305 21.36 12.43 14.27
CA ASP A 305 22.63 12.75 14.93
C ASP A 305 22.86 11.89 16.20
N SER A 306 23.62 10.80 16.03
CA SER A 306 23.97 9.90 17.13
C SER A 306 25.08 10.54 17.96
N LYS A 307 24.72 11.20 19.07
CA LYS A 307 25.69 11.74 20.04
C LYS A 307 26.63 10.68 20.65
N THR A 308 26.33 9.41 20.45
CA THR A 308 27.14 8.24 20.86
C THR A 308 27.96 7.64 19.72
N GLY A 309 27.89 8.20 18.50
CA GLY A 309 28.51 7.65 17.29
C GLY A 309 27.81 6.39 16.76
N GLY A 310 28.44 5.69 15.82
CA GLY A 310 28.04 4.35 15.39
C GLY A 310 26.83 4.23 14.45
N MET A 311 26.32 5.35 13.91
CA MET A 311 25.32 5.38 12.83
C MET A 311 25.82 6.24 11.68
N PRO A 312 25.52 5.91 10.41
CA PRO A 312 25.76 6.79 9.28
C PRO A 312 25.00 8.12 9.42
N GLU A 313 25.58 9.21 8.92
CA GLU A 313 24.94 10.54 8.91
C GLU A 313 24.00 10.75 7.70
N LYS A 314 24.12 9.89 6.67
CA LYS A 314 23.32 9.88 5.44
C LYS A 314 23.23 8.46 4.86
N LEU A 315 22.45 8.26 3.79
CA LEU A 315 22.49 7.02 3.03
C LEU A 315 23.87 6.87 2.35
N ALA A 316 24.32 5.62 2.20
CA ALA A 316 25.49 5.33 1.38
C ALA A 316 25.19 5.65 -0.10
N ASP A 317 26.22 5.96 -0.89
CA ASP A 317 26.04 6.19 -2.33
C ASP A 317 26.24 4.86 -3.08
N GLY A 318 25.38 4.59 -4.06
CA GLY A 318 25.34 3.36 -4.84
C GLY A 318 23.92 3.05 -5.34
N ASP A 319 23.74 2.00 -6.12
CA ASP A 319 22.48 1.70 -6.86
C ASP A 319 21.23 1.61 -5.97
N HIS A 320 21.39 1.29 -4.69
CA HIS A 320 20.33 1.21 -3.69
C HIS A 320 19.78 2.58 -3.25
N LYS A 321 20.46 3.68 -3.58
CA LYS A 321 20.03 5.06 -3.29
C LYS A 321 19.34 5.64 -4.52
N TYR A 322 18.10 6.11 -4.34
CA TYR A 322 17.30 6.71 -5.39
C TYR A 322 16.90 8.15 -5.00
N GLU A 323 17.31 9.13 -5.81
CA GLU A 323 16.94 10.54 -5.60
C GLU A 323 15.67 10.90 -6.38
N LEU A 324 14.54 10.97 -5.68
CA LEU A 324 13.25 11.33 -6.27
C LEU A 324 12.94 12.82 -6.08
N SER A 325 12.49 13.50 -7.14
CA SER A 325 11.90 14.84 -7.07
C SER A 325 10.42 14.79 -7.46
N PHE A 326 9.51 15.00 -6.51
CA PHE A 326 8.06 14.90 -6.74
C PHE A 326 7.29 15.95 -5.92
N GLY A 327 6.28 16.60 -6.53
CA GLY A 327 5.45 17.60 -5.85
C GLY A 327 6.23 18.80 -5.26
N GLY A 328 7.36 19.17 -5.87
CA GLY A 328 8.25 20.22 -5.34
C GLY A 328 9.07 19.83 -4.10
N ARG A 329 9.09 18.54 -3.73
CA ARG A 329 9.94 17.97 -2.67
C ARG A 329 11.01 17.06 -3.29
N LYS A 330 12.17 16.97 -2.63
CA LYS A 330 13.18 15.94 -2.87
C LYS A 330 13.10 14.87 -1.78
N PHE A 331 13.42 13.64 -2.14
CA PHE A 331 13.45 12.46 -1.27
C PHE A 331 14.73 11.66 -1.58
N GLU A 332 15.46 11.21 -0.57
CA GLU A 332 16.54 10.23 -0.69
C GLU A 332 15.98 8.88 -0.23
N LEU A 333 15.65 8.00 -1.18
CA LEU A 333 15.04 6.71 -0.90
C LEU A 333 16.10 5.61 -0.89
N TYR A 334 16.01 4.70 0.07
CA TYR A 334 16.57 3.36 -0.11
C TYR A 334 15.59 2.54 -0.96
N GLN A 335 16.12 1.81 -1.95
CA GLN A 335 15.38 0.84 -2.74
C GLN A 335 16.21 -0.45 -2.93
N HIS A 336 15.54 -1.61 -2.93
CA HIS A 336 16.10 -2.83 -3.50
C HIS A 336 15.03 -3.77 -4.07
N SER A 337 15.42 -4.63 -5.02
CA SER A 337 14.59 -5.65 -5.65
C SER A 337 15.29 -7.01 -5.67
N TYR A 338 14.90 -7.90 -4.75
CA TYR A 338 15.42 -9.25 -4.64
C TYR A 338 14.78 -10.15 -5.71
N LEU A 339 15.41 -10.23 -6.89
CA LEU A 339 15.05 -11.17 -7.95
C LEU A 339 15.35 -12.61 -7.50
N GLY A 340 14.41 -13.54 -7.75
CA GLY A 340 14.49 -14.91 -7.23
C GLY A 340 13.92 -15.09 -5.82
N TYR A 341 13.28 -14.05 -5.25
CA TYR A 341 12.69 -14.06 -3.90
C TYR A 341 11.23 -13.57 -3.88
N GLY A 342 10.57 -13.55 -5.04
CA GLY A 342 9.10 -13.50 -5.09
C GLY A 342 8.48 -14.81 -4.59
N LEU A 343 7.19 -14.81 -4.26
CA LEU A 343 6.56 -15.94 -3.55
C LEU A 343 6.64 -17.27 -4.32
N MET A 344 6.62 -17.25 -5.66
CA MET A 344 6.75 -18.48 -6.45
C MET A 344 8.18 -19.00 -6.46
N GLU A 345 9.16 -18.10 -6.46
CA GLU A 345 10.58 -18.43 -6.37
C GLU A 345 10.95 -18.93 -4.97
N ALA A 346 10.37 -18.35 -3.92
CA ALA A 346 10.54 -18.80 -2.54
C ALA A 346 10.17 -20.27 -2.36
N ARG A 347 9.08 -20.71 -3.00
CA ARG A 347 8.70 -22.14 -3.08
C ARG A 347 9.77 -22.94 -3.78
N ASN A 348 10.17 -22.55 -5.00
CA ASN A 348 11.20 -23.25 -5.78
C ASN A 348 12.52 -23.39 -5.01
N ASN A 349 12.99 -22.31 -4.35
CA ASN A 349 14.19 -22.28 -3.53
C ASN A 349 14.07 -23.24 -2.34
N LEU A 350 12.94 -23.23 -1.63
CA LEU A 350 12.72 -24.11 -0.48
C LEU A 350 12.59 -25.58 -0.91
N HIS A 351 11.90 -25.88 -2.00
CA HIS A 351 11.83 -27.21 -2.59
C HIS A 351 13.21 -27.72 -3.02
N ASN A 352 14.07 -26.86 -3.58
CA ASN A 352 15.47 -27.16 -3.91
C ASN A 352 16.30 -27.44 -2.62
N VAL A 353 16.15 -26.63 -1.56
CA VAL A 353 16.80 -26.88 -0.26
C VAL A 353 16.39 -28.24 0.34
N VAL A 354 15.11 -28.63 0.24
CA VAL A 354 14.63 -29.95 0.67
C VAL A 354 15.24 -31.07 -0.17
N ILE A 355 15.19 -30.98 -1.50
CA ILE A 355 15.70 -32.03 -2.39
C ILE A 355 17.20 -32.23 -2.27
N ASN A 356 17.99 -31.16 -2.11
CA ASN A 356 19.43 -31.28 -1.91
C ASN A 356 19.77 -31.95 -0.57
N ALA A 357 18.99 -31.69 0.48
CA ALA A 357 19.15 -32.37 1.77
C ALA A 357 18.81 -33.87 1.64
N THR A 358 17.66 -34.21 1.05
CA THR A 358 17.28 -35.61 0.79
C THR A 358 18.30 -36.33 -0.09
N TYR A 359 18.85 -35.67 -1.10
CA TYR A 359 19.90 -36.24 -1.96
C TYR A 359 21.19 -36.54 -1.19
N GLU A 360 21.69 -35.62 -0.36
CA GLU A 360 22.91 -35.86 0.43
C GLU A 360 22.71 -36.96 1.48
N GLU A 361 21.53 -37.06 2.10
CA GLU A 361 21.17 -38.16 3.01
C GLU A 361 21.11 -39.53 2.30
N ASN A 362 20.63 -39.57 1.05
CA ASN A 362 20.41 -40.80 0.29
C ASN A 362 21.52 -41.08 -0.76
N LYS A 363 22.65 -40.36 -0.68
CA LYS A 363 23.75 -40.32 -1.66
C LYS A 363 24.45 -41.66 -1.94
N SER A 364 24.26 -42.64 -1.06
CA SER A 364 24.75 -44.02 -1.18
C SER A 364 23.74 -44.99 -1.81
N THR A 365 22.55 -44.51 -2.17
CA THR A 365 21.46 -45.29 -2.79
C THR A 365 21.18 -44.81 -4.21
N ASP A 366 20.61 -45.65 -5.05
CA ASP A 366 20.14 -45.22 -6.37
C ASP A 366 18.99 -44.23 -6.23
N ALA A 367 19.15 -43.05 -6.84
CA ALA A 367 18.16 -41.98 -6.88
C ALA A 367 16.77 -42.45 -7.33
N SER A 368 16.70 -43.42 -8.24
CA SER A 368 15.42 -43.98 -8.70
C SER A 368 14.58 -44.58 -7.55
N THR A 369 15.23 -45.07 -6.50
CA THR A 369 14.60 -45.83 -5.40
C THR A 369 14.08 -44.97 -4.24
N TRP A 370 14.43 -43.68 -4.21
CA TRP A 370 13.86 -42.71 -3.27
C TRP A 370 13.04 -41.61 -3.94
N LEU A 371 13.37 -41.20 -5.18
CA LEU A 371 12.54 -40.28 -5.97
C LEU A 371 11.17 -40.87 -6.34
N SER A 372 11.05 -42.21 -6.37
CA SER A 372 9.79 -42.94 -6.54
C SER A 372 8.91 -43.00 -5.28
N LYS A 373 9.33 -42.38 -4.17
CA LYS A 373 8.57 -42.29 -2.91
C LYS A 373 8.19 -40.83 -2.63
N PRO A 374 7.11 -40.56 -1.87
CA PRO A 374 6.79 -39.20 -1.45
C PRO A 374 7.93 -38.58 -0.64
N VAL A 375 8.38 -37.40 -1.04
CA VAL A 375 9.41 -36.64 -0.33
C VAL A 375 8.76 -35.85 0.80
N LEU A 376 9.15 -36.12 2.05
CA LEU A 376 8.65 -35.40 3.22
C LEU A 376 9.14 -33.95 3.19
N ASN A 377 8.21 -32.99 3.25
CA ASN A 377 8.52 -31.57 3.28
C ASN A 377 7.76 -30.88 4.44
N PRO A 378 8.45 -30.41 5.50
CA PRO A 378 7.83 -29.73 6.65
C PRO A 378 7.01 -28.46 6.33
N CYS A 379 7.15 -27.89 5.13
CA CYS A 379 6.40 -26.73 4.66
C CYS A 379 5.13 -27.06 3.85
N ILE A 380 4.93 -28.32 3.48
CA ILE A 380 3.65 -28.78 2.93
C ILE A 380 2.71 -29.03 4.11
N ALA A 381 1.46 -28.57 4.02
CA ALA A 381 0.49 -28.71 5.11
C ALA A 381 0.23 -30.19 5.47
N PRO A 382 0.05 -30.53 6.76
CA PRO A 382 -0.22 -31.90 7.20
C PRO A 382 -1.38 -32.56 6.45
N GLY A 383 -1.21 -33.84 6.11
CA GLY A 383 -2.19 -34.60 5.32
C GLY A 383 -2.27 -34.24 3.83
N MET A 384 -1.57 -33.21 3.36
CA MET A 384 -1.58 -32.80 1.94
C MET A 384 -0.35 -33.29 1.17
N SER A 385 -0.54 -33.56 -0.12
CA SER A 385 0.49 -33.96 -1.09
C SER A 385 0.39 -33.11 -2.35
N LYS A 386 1.51 -32.92 -3.06
CA LYS A 386 1.57 -32.13 -4.30
C LYS A 386 2.76 -32.55 -5.16
N GLU A 387 2.52 -32.73 -6.46
CA GLU A 387 3.60 -32.89 -7.44
C GLU A 387 4.29 -31.55 -7.70
N VAL A 388 5.63 -31.56 -7.68
CA VAL A 388 6.49 -30.38 -7.85
C VAL A 388 7.67 -30.73 -8.76
N THR A 389 7.83 -30.00 -9.85
CA THR A 389 9.10 -29.98 -10.62
C THR A 389 10.05 -28.98 -9.98
N VAL A 390 11.20 -29.47 -9.53
CA VAL A 390 12.25 -28.68 -8.86
C VAL A 390 13.43 -28.52 -9.81
N SER A 391 13.77 -27.28 -10.17
CA SER A 391 15.01 -26.97 -10.89
C SER A 391 16.21 -27.07 -9.94
N LEU A 392 17.20 -27.88 -10.33
CA LEU A 392 18.43 -28.15 -9.57
C LEU A 392 19.69 -27.60 -10.27
N GLY A 393 19.58 -27.29 -11.57
CA GLY A 393 20.64 -26.72 -12.39
C GLY A 393 21.48 -27.77 -13.13
N ALA A 394 21.99 -27.42 -14.31
CA ALA A 394 22.56 -28.36 -15.28
C ALA A 394 23.78 -29.19 -14.80
N ALA A 395 24.42 -28.80 -13.70
CA ALA A 395 25.54 -29.53 -13.09
C ALA A 395 25.13 -30.47 -11.94
N HIS A 396 23.84 -30.54 -11.58
CA HIS A 396 23.38 -31.34 -10.45
C HIS A 396 23.34 -32.85 -10.79
N PRO A 397 23.76 -33.77 -9.89
CA PRO A 397 23.79 -35.21 -10.18
C PRO A 397 22.44 -35.87 -10.51
N LEU A 398 21.32 -35.23 -10.16
CA LEU A 398 19.96 -35.68 -10.51
C LEU A 398 19.47 -35.13 -11.87
N GLY A 399 20.30 -34.39 -12.60
CA GLY A 399 19.91 -33.64 -13.79
C GLY A 399 19.42 -32.22 -13.49
N GLU A 400 19.12 -31.46 -14.54
CA GLU A 400 18.77 -30.04 -14.47
C GLU A 400 17.49 -29.76 -13.67
N SER A 401 16.53 -30.67 -13.71
CA SER A 401 15.32 -30.64 -12.87
C SER A 401 14.81 -32.05 -12.58
N VAL A 402 14.03 -32.18 -11.51
CA VAL A 402 13.38 -33.44 -11.12
C VAL A 402 11.93 -33.18 -10.72
N THR A 403 11.00 -34.06 -11.10
CA THR A 403 9.62 -34.03 -10.62
C THR A 403 9.45 -35.02 -9.48
N VAL A 404 8.87 -34.58 -8.37
CA VAL A 404 8.64 -35.36 -7.15
C VAL A 404 7.25 -35.08 -6.58
N ASN A 405 6.66 -36.06 -5.90
CA ASN A 405 5.51 -35.81 -5.03
C ASN A 405 6.01 -35.40 -3.64
N MET A 406 5.83 -34.13 -3.27
CA MET A 406 6.11 -33.65 -1.91
C MET A 406 4.88 -33.81 -1.02
N THR A 407 5.07 -34.28 0.21
CA THR A 407 3.98 -34.54 1.17
C THR A 407 4.31 -33.93 2.53
N GLY A 408 3.27 -33.41 3.20
CA GLY A 408 3.39 -32.83 4.53
C GLY A 408 3.68 -33.88 5.61
N PRO A 409 4.18 -33.46 6.78
CA PRO A 409 4.32 -34.34 7.95
C PRO A 409 2.96 -34.78 8.49
N THR A 410 2.94 -35.82 9.33
CA THR A 410 1.75 -36.19 10.11
C THR A 410 1.35 -35.06 11.06
N ASP A 411 2.34 -34.48 11.76
CA ASP A 411 2.15 -33.41 12.74
C ASP A 411 2.74 -32.10 12.22
N GLY A 412 2.02 -30.99 12.44
CA GLY A 412 2.43 -29.65 12.00
C GLY A 412 3.82 -29.23 12.48
N SER A 413 4.68 -28.82 11.55
CA SER A 413 6.11 -28.53 11.81
C SER A 413 6.52 -27.08 11.46
N PRO A 414 5.83 -26.04 11.99
CA PRO A 414 6.05 -24.64 11.60
C PRO A 414 7.49 -24.16 11.85
N ALA A 415 8.12 -24.56 12.96
CA ALA A 415 9.47 -24.11 13.29
C ALA A 415 10.53 -24.66 12.32
N GLN A 416 10.37 -25.91 11.89
CA GLN A 416 11.21 -26.57 10.89
C GLN A 416 11.00 -25.94 9.52
N CYS A 417 9.75 -25.64 9.14
CA CYS A 417 9.47 -24.91 7.91
C CYS A 417 10.10 -23.51 7.93
N ARG A 418 10.00 -22.77 9.04
CA ARG A 418 10.66 -21.45 9.15
C ARG A 418 12.18 -21.57 9.02
N ALA A 419 12.81 -22.56 9.65
CA ALA A 419 14.25 -22.78 9.51
C ALA A 419 14.68 -23.09 8.06
N LEU A 420 13.87 -23.81 7.30
CA LEU A 420 14.09 -24.01 5.85
C LEU A 420 13.94 -22.69 5.07
N ALA A 421 12.92 -21.88 5.37
CA ALA A 421 12.73 -20.56 4.75
C ALA A 421 13.86 -19.59 5.10
N GLU A 422 14.28 -19.51 6.36
CA GLU A 422 15.41 -18.70 6.84
C GLU A 422 16.72 -19.12 6.16
N LYS A 423 16.94 -20.43 5.95
CA LYS A 423 18.07 -20.96 5.17
C LYS A 423 18.06 -20.51 3.71
N THR A 424 16.90 -20.28 3.09
CA THR A 424 16.86 -19.74 1.71
C THR A 424 17.37 -18.31 1.60
N LEU A 425 17.48 -17.54 2.69
CA LEU A 425 17.86 -16.12 2.64
C LEU A 425 19.37 -15.87 2.48
N GLU A 426 20.24 -16.87 2.65
CA GLU A 426 21.70 -16.71 2.53
C GLU A 426 22.25 -15.56 3.44
N LYS A 427 21.82 -15.52 4.72
CA LYS A 427 22.22 -14.47 5.69
C LYS A 427 23.74 -14.36 5.90
N ASP A 428 24.48 -15.46 5.76
CA ASP A 428 25.93 -15.54 5.95
C ASP A 428 26.76 -15.06 4.73
N ALA A 429 26.12 -14.57 3.66
CA ALA A 429 26.80 -14.11 2.46
C ALA A 429 27.58 -12.79 2.68
N ASP A 430 28.69 -12.64 1.95
CA ASP A 430 29.66 -11.54 2.07
C ASP A 430 29.03 -10.14 1.99
N CYS A 431 28.98 -9.45 3.14
CA CYS A 431 28.38 -8.13 3.30
C CYS A 431 29.39 -7.01 3.01
N LYS A 432 29.54 -6.67 1.72
CA LYS A 432 30.51 -5.67 1.22
C LYS A 432 30.26 -4.24 1.69
N LEU A 433 29.04 -3.92 2.10
CA LEU A 433 28.63 -2.62 2.60
C LEU A 433 27.62 -2.80 3.75
N ALA A 434 28.14 -2.82 4.98
CA ALA A 434 27.32 -3.06 6.17
C ALA A 434 26.47 -1.83 6.58
N PRO A 435 25.31 -2.04 7.26
CA PRO A 435 24.64 -3.32 7.48
C PRO A 435 24.01 -3.90 6.21
N CYS A 436 23.79 -5.22 6.19
CA CYS A 436 23.13 -5.93 5.09
C CYS A 436 21.88 -6.66 5.59
N ALA A 437 20.85 -6.76 4.74
CA ALA A 437 19.65 -7.53 5.05
C ALA A 437 19.91 -9.03 4.84
N PHE A 438 20.02 -9.47 3.59
CA PHE A 438 20.31 -10.87 3.25
C PHE A 438 21.02 -10.96 1.88
N ARG A 439 21.63 -12.10 1.54
CA ARG A 439 22.55 -12.28 0.38
C ARG A 439 23.70 -11.26 0.27
N GLY A 440 24.15 -10.66 1.39
CA GLY A 440 25.16 -9.60 1.37
C GLY A 440 24.69 -8.25 0.79
N VAL A 441 23.38 -8.08 0.58
CA VAL A 441 22.80 -6.82 0.06
C VAL A 441 22.70 -5.78 1.17
N HIS A 442 23.32 -4.61 0.96
CA HIS A 442 23.23 -3.47 1.86
C HIS A 442 21.78 -3.05 2.14
N GLN A 443 21.42 -2.81 3.40
CA GLN A 443 20.15 -2.21 3.79
C GLN A 443 20.31 -1.40 5.08
N PRO A 444 19.89 -0.12 5.13
CA PRO A 444 19.78 0.64 6.38
C PRO A 444 18.87 -0.08 7.39
N SER A 445 19.29 -0.15 8.64
CA SER A 445 18.52 -0.83 9.69
C SER A 445 17.17 -0.14 9.92
N LEU A 446 16.06 -0.84 9.65
CA LEU A 446 14.70 -0.32 9.78
C LEU A 446 14.39 0.09 11.23
N GLU A 447 14.84 -0.69 12.22
CA GLU A 447 14.69 -0.35 13.65
C GLU A 447 15.33 1.01 14.00
N LYS A 448 16.42 1.40 13.32
CA LYS A 448 17.19 2.61 13.64
C LYS A 448 16.87 3.81 12.76
N THR A 449 16.41 3.57 11.52
CA THR A 449 16.19 4.62 10.50
C THR A 449 14.74 4.76 10.03
N PHE A 450 13.85 3.80 10.36
CA PHE A 450 12.45 3.77 9.93
C PHE A 450 11.53 3.14 11.02
N ALA A 451 11.74 3.60 12.26
CA ALA A 451 11.34 2.90 13.48
C ALA A 451 9.85 3.00 13.83
N ARG A 452 9.11 3.98 13.30
CA ARG A 452 7.76 4.37 13.75
C ARG A 452 6.77 4.65 12.63
N GLU A 453 7.29 4.81 11.44
CA GLU A 453 6.58 5.22 10.23
C GLU A 453 5.77 4.03 9.68
N ASP A 454 4.76 4.28 8.84
CA ASP A 454 3.92 3.20 8.31
C ASP A 454 4.72 2.26 7.39
N VAL A 455 4.54 0.96 7.54
CA VAL A 455 5.06 -0.07 6.62
C VAL A 455 3.87 -0.73 5.95
N PHE A 456 3.76 -0.61 4.62
CA PHE A 456 2.74 -1.27 3.83
C PHE A 456 3.30 -2.49 3.10
N LEU A 457 2.55 -3.59 3.12
CA LEU A 457 2.87 -4.89 2.53
C LEU A 457 1.87 -5.17 1.37
N PHE A 458 2.38 -5.30 0.15
CA PHE A 458 1.58 -5.41 -1.09
C PHE A 458 1.60 -6.81 -1.71
N SER A 459 0.80 -6.97 -2.78
CA SER A 459 0.65 -8.19 -3.58
C SER A 459 0.43 -9.44 -2.72
N TYR A 460 1.34 -10.43 -2.77
CA TYR A 460 1.08 -11.70 -2.10
C TYR A 460 1.01 -11.63 -0.57
N PHE A 461 1.59 -10.60 0.07
CA PHE A 461 1.37 -10.40 1.50
C PHE A 461 -0.12 -10.22 1.83
N TYR A 462 -0.87 -9.48 1.02
CA TYR A 462 -2.32 -9.36 1.14
C TYR A 462 -3.02 -10.67 0.75
N ASP A 463 -2.71 -11.22 -0.43
CA ASP A 463 -3.38 -12.42 -0.99
C ASP A 463 -3.21 -13.71 -0.17
N ARG A 464 -2.34 -13.74 0.85
CA ARG A 464 -2.17 -14.91 1.76
C ARG A 464 -2.62 -14.67 3.19
N THR A 465 -2.83 -13.42 3.60
CA THR A 465 -3.20 -13.11 4.99
C THR A 465 -4.66 -12.66 5.08
N GLN A 466 -5.13 -11.79 4.18
CA GLN A 466 -6.50 -11.27 4.23
C GLN A 466 -7.58 -12.37 4.00
N PRO A 467 -7.43 -13.33 3.06
CA PRO A 467 -8.37 -14.45 2.92
C PRO A 467 -8.43 -15.38 4.15
N LEU A 468 -7.45 -15.30 5.05
CA LEU A 468 -7.41 -16.04 6.31
C LEU A 468 -7.85 -15.19 7.51
N GLY A 469 -8.51 -14.05 7.25
CA GLY A 469 -9.11 -13.17 8.25
C GLY A 469 -8.15 -12.19 8.93
N MET A 470 -6.93 -12.01 8.41
CA MET A 470 -5.98 -11.05 8.97
C MET A 470 -6.50 -9.60 8.81
N PRO A 471 -6.44 -8.75 9.86
CA PRO A 471 -6.85 -7.34 9.75
C PRO A 471 -5.91 -6.52 8.85
N GLU A 472 -6.33 -5.31 8.48
CA GLU A 472 -5.53 -4.38 7.64
C GLU A 472 -4.26 -3.85 8.34
N SER A 473 -4.15 -3.99 9.67
CA SER A 473 -2.98 -3.60 10.48
C SER A 473 -2.73 -4.66 11.55
N PHE A 474 -1.50 -5.18 11.64
CA PHE A 474 -1.10 -6.24 12.57
C PHE A 474 0.40 -6.22 12.87
N THR A 475 0.81 -6.94 13.91
CA THR A 475 2.23 -7.18 14.25
C THR A 475 2.78 -8.44 13.59
N LEU A 476 4.10 -8.50 13.39
CA LEU A 476 4.75 -9.75 12.91
C LEU A 476 4.58 -10.92 13.91
N ALA A 477 4.31 -10.64 15.19
CA ALA A 477 3.90 -11.62 16.19
C ALA A 477 2.54 -12.25 15.87
N GLU A 478 1.52 -11.44 15.54
CA GLU A 478 0.21 -11.96 15.12
C GLU A 478 0.30 -12.71 13.78
N LEU A 479 1.14 -12.26 12.84
CA LEU A 479 1.43 -13.01 11.61
C LEU A 479 2.04 -14.39 11.92
N LYS A 480 3.00 -14.46 12.85
CA LYS A 480 3.60 -15.71 13.29
C LYS A 480 2.59 -16.65 13.95
N ASP A 481 1.62 -16.14 14.70
CA ASP A 481 0.54 -16.94 15.29
C ASP A 481 -0.46 -17.45 14.24
N LEU A 482 -0.73 -16.66 13.19
CA LEU A 482 -1.46 -17.14 12.00
C LEU A 482 -0.68 -18.27 11.30
N THR A 483 0.60 -18.06 10.99
CA THR A 483 1.49 -19.08 10.40
C THR A 483 1.49 -20.37 11.22
N HIS A 484 1.56 -20.26 12.56
CA HIS A 484 1.55 -21.40 13.46
C HIS A 484 0.26 -22.22 13.32
N ARG A 485 -0.91 -21.58 13.36
CA ARG A 485 -2.23 -22.24 13.21
C ARG A 485 -2.37 -22.91 11.84
N VAL A 486 -2.03 -22.21 10.77
CA VAL A 486 -2.09 -22.73 9.40
C VAL A 486 -1.22 -23.98 9.23
N CYS A 487 0.01 -23.95 9.74
CA CYS A 487 0.94 -25.07 9.68
C CYS A 487 0.59 -26.28 10.57
N HIS A 488 -0.39 -26.18 11.46
CA HIS A 488 -0.88 -27.35 12.23
C HIS A 488 -1.81 -28.26 11.42
N GLY A 489 -2.24 -27.83 10.22
CA GLY A 489 -3.16 -28.61 9.37
C GLY A 489 -4.60 -28.59 9.87
N GLU A 490 -5.45 -29.39 9.22
CA GLU A 490 -6.91 -29.24 9.29
C GLU A 490 -7.51 -29.39 10.71
N GLU A 491 -6.88 -30.17 11.60
CA GLU A 491 -7.32 -30.31 12.99
C GLU A 491 -7.28 -28.99 13.79
N ALA A 492 -6.42 -28.04 13.38
CA ALA A 492 -6.29 -26.71 14.00
C ALA A 492 -6.91 -25.59 13.15
N TRP A 493 -7.64 -25.93 12.08
CA TRP A 493 -8.29 -24.97 11.20
C TRP A 493 -9.74 -24.63 11.62
N ASP A 494 -10.25 -25.25 12.68
CA ASP A 494 -11.58 -24.94 13.26
C ASP A 494 -11.75 -23.44 13.53
N VAL A 495 -10.70 -22.75 13.96
CA VAL A 495 -10.65 -21.30 14.19
C VAL A 495 -11.01 -20.45 12.96
N PHE A 496 -10.89 -21.00 11.74
CA PHE A 496 -11.22 -20.30 10.50
C PHE A 496 -12.68 -20.46 10.05
N HIS A 497 -13.51 -21.27 10.74
CA HIS A 497 -14.90 -21.56 10.32
C HIS A 497 -15.80 -20.32 10.17
N SER A 498 -15.49 -19.22 10.86
CA SER A 498 -16.22 -17.95 10.82
C SER A 498 -15.70 -16.97 9.75
N ILE A 499 -14.71 -17.35 8.94
CA ILE A 499 -14.10 -16.52 7.90
C ILE A 499 -14.49 -17.11 6.53
N GLU A 500 -15.23 -16.33 5.75
CA GLU A 500 -15.78 -16.75 4.45
C GLU A 500 -14.67 -17.18 3.48
N GLY A 501 -14.76 -18.40 2.96
CA GLY A 501 -13.80 -18.97 2.00
C GLY A 501 -12.45 -19.43 2.59
N ALA A 502 -12.11 -19.11 3.85
CA ALA A 502 -10.80 -19.41 4.41
C ALA A 502 -10.45 -20.91 4.41
N LEU A 503 -11.41 -21.77 4.78
CA LEU A 503 -11.22 -23.23 4.78
C LEU A 503 -11.03 -23.80 3.36
N ASP A 504 -11.69 -23.23 2.35
CA ASP A 504 -11.58 -23.70 0.97
C ASP A 504 -10.30 -23.18 0.31
N GLU A 505 -9.88 -21.97 0.65
CA GLU A 505 -8.57 -21.41 0.28
C GLU A 505 -7.42 -22.21 0.92
N LEU A 506 -7.56 -22.66 2.18
CA LEU A 506 -6.58 -23.53 2.86
C LEU A 506 -6.51 -24.93 2.23
N ARG A 507 -7.64 -25.63 2.13
CA ARG A 507 -7.74 -26.97 1.49
C ARG A 507 -7.34 -26.94 0.02
N GLY A 508 -7.56 -25.82 -0.67
CA GLY A 508 -7.20 -25.62 -2.07
C GLY A 508 -5.70 -25.43 -2.32
N ARG A 509 -4.85 -25.33 -1.28
CA ARG A 509 -3.41 -25.08 -1.47
C ARG A 509 -2.52 -25.63 -0.35
N ALA A 510 -1.86 -26.73 -0.66
CA ALA A 510 -0.84 -27.38 0.18
C ALA A 510 0.35 -26.46 0.57
N ASP A 511 0.61 -25.39 -0.20
CA ASP A 511 1.74 -24.46 -0.02
C ASP A 511 1.54 -23.41 1.09
N HIS A 512 0.37 -23.27 1.74
CA HIS A 512 0.12 -22.14 2.66
C HIS A 512 1.08 -22.06 3.85
N CYS A 513 1.49 -23.20 4.41
CA CYS A 513 2.48 -23.22 5.49
C CYS A 513 3.87 -22.74 5.01
N LEU A 514 4.23 -23.04 3.76
CA LEU A 514 5.42 -22.51 3.08
C LEU A 514 5.30 -20.99 2.90
N ASP A 515 4.21 -20.53 2.27
CA ASP A 515 3.98 -19.13 1.93
C ASP A 515 4.11 -18.23 3.18
N LEU A 516 3.44 -18.58 4.27
CA LEU A 516 3.40 -17.78 5.50
C LEU A 516 4.70 -17.86 6.32
N ASN A 517 5.43 -18.99 6.29
CA ASN A 517 6.76 -19.04 6.90
C ASN A 517 7.81 -18.26 6.10
N PHE A 518 7.71 -18.27 4.76
CA PHE A 518 8.58 -17.42 3.94
C PHE A 518 8.30 -15.94 4.19
N MET A 519 7.04 -15.51 4.26
CA MET A 519 6.70 -14.13 4.60
C MET A 519 7.25 -13.73 5.97
N LEU A 520 7.08 -14.56 6.99
CA LEU A 520 7.63 -14.29 8.33
C LEU A 520 9.16 -14.24 8.32
N ALA A 521 9.83 -15.19 7.66
CA ALA A 521 11.29 -15.22 7.54
C ALA A 521 11.82 -13.99 6.79
N LEU A 522 11.21 -13.61 5.68
CA LEU A 522 11.57 -12.43 4.89
C LEU A 522 11.41 -11.13 5.69
N LEU A 523 10.26 -10.96 6.37
CA LEU A 523 9.95 -9.74 7.14
C LEU A 523 10.81 -9.62 8.41
N HIS A 524 10.91 -10.68 9.21
CA HIS A 524 11.58 -10.66 10.52
C HIS A 524 13.08 -10.93 10.43
N THR A 525 13.49 -11.98 9.70
CA THR A 525 14.88 -12.47 9.67
C THR A 525 15.68 -11.89 8.49
N GLY A 526 15.02 -11.67 7.33
CA GLY A 526 15.60 -11.03 6.15
C GLY A 526 15.76 -9.53 6.30
N TYR A 527 14.65 -8.80 6.41
CA TYR A 527 14.62 -7.33 6.53
C TYR A 527 14.89 -6.79 7.94
N GLU A 528 15.07 -7.67 8.93
CA GLU A 528 15.40 -7.35 10.33
C GLU A 528 14.38 -6.45 11.04
N MET A 529 13.08 -6.60 10.72
CA MET A 529 12.03 -5.92 11.47
C MET A 529 11.76 -6.62 12.82
N PRO A 530 11.65 -5.88 13.94
CA PRO A 530 11.28 -6.45 15.23
C PRO A 530 9.95 -7.23 15.18
N ILE A 531 9.80 -8.28 15.98
CA ILE A 531 8.59 -9.13 15.95
C ILE A 531 7.31 -8.35 16.35
N GLU A 532 7.46 -7.33 17.20
CA GLU A 532 6.38 -6.40 17.60
C GLU A 532 6.13 -5.27 16.58
N ARG A 533 6.75 -5.31 15.38
CA ARG A 533 6.57 -4.27 14.36
C ARG A 533 5.17 -4.35 13.76
N GLU A 534 4.39 -3.30 13.97
CA GLU A 534 3.14 -3.09 13.23
C GLU A 534 3.44 -2.87 11.73
N VAL A 535 2.73 -3.62 10.90
CA VAL A 535 2.72 -3.59 9.43
C VAL A 535 1.28 -3.55 8.94
N LYS A 536 1.07 -3.03 7.72
CA LYS A 536 -0.27 -2.83 7.14
C LYS A 536 -0.41 -3.57 5.82
N ILE A 537 -1.50 -4.30 5.64
CA ILE A 537 -1.91 -4.87 4.35
C ILE A 537 -3.07 -4.05 3.81
N ALA A 538 -3.05 -3.77 2.51
CA ALA A 538 -4.18 -3.18 1.82
C ALA A 538 -4.13 -3.57 0.35
N LYS A 539 -5.29 -3.86 -0.24
CA LYS A 539 -5.43 -3.99 -1.70
C LYS A 539 -5.70 -2.63 -2.35
N LYS A 540 -6.41 -1.74 -1.66
CA LYS A 540 -6.80 -0.42 -2.16
C LYS A 540 -6.57 0.68 -1.12
N ILE A 541 -6.22 1.89 -1.56
CA ILE A 541 -6.30 3.11 -0.73
C ILE A 541 -7.22 4.12 -1.42
N LYS A 542 -8.21 4.62 -0.67
CA LYS A 542 -9.27 5.53 -1.15
C LYS A 542 -10.05 4.99 -2.38
N GLY A 543 -10.14 3.66 -2.53
CA GLY A 543 -10.83 2.99 -3.64
C GLY A 543 -9.94 2.59 -4.82
N ASN A 544 -8.71 3.10 -4.90
CA ASN A 544 -7.76 2.85 -6.00
C ASN A 544 -6.86 1.67 -5.64
N GLU A 545 -6.55 0.77 -6.59
CA GLU A 545 -5.65 -0.38 -6.42
C GLU A 545 -4.24 0.05 -5.99
N LEU A 546 -3.57 -0.84 -5.25
CA LEU A 546 -2.17 -0.68 -4.83
C LEU A 546 -1.22 -1.51 -5.69
N GLY A 547 0.00 -0.99 -5.83
CA GLY A 547 1.01 -1.47 -6.76
C GLY A 547 1.69 -0.30 -7.48
N TRP A 548 2.53 -0.59 -8.47
CA TRP A 548 3.37 0.40 -9.13
C TRP A 548 2.65 1.27 -10.20
N CYS A 549 1.47 0.84 -10.68
CA CYS A 549 0.86 1.40 -11.90
C CYS A 549 0.53 2.89 -11.82
N LEU A 550 0.00 3.39 -10.70
CA LEU A 550 -0.31 4.82 -10.53
C LEU A 550 0.97 5.67 -10.50
N GLY A 551 1.98 5.25 -9.74
CA GLY A 551 3.30 5.90 -9.69
C GLY A 551 3.95 6.01 -11.07
N ALA A 552 3.88 4.94 -11.88
CA ALA A 552 4.38 4.92 -13.26
C ALA A 552 3.50 5.72 -14.25
N SER A 553 2.24 5.98 -13.92
CA SER A 553 1.31 6.75 -14.77
C SER A 553 1.42 8.26 -14.58
N LEU A 554 1.81 8.73 -13.39
CA LEU A 554 1.94 10.15 -13.07
C LEU A 554 2.91 10.93 -14.00
N PRO A 555 4.08 10.39 -14.41
CA PRO A 555 4.92 11.00 -15.43
C PRO A 555 4.23 11.18 -16.78
N LEU A 556 3.40 10.22 -17.21
CA LEU A 556 2.73 10.23 -18.52
C LEU A 556 1.77 11.42 -18.70
N LEU A 557 1.40 12.09 -17.62
CA LEU A 557 0.59 13.32 -17.66
C LEU A 557 1.37 14.52 -18.21
N ASN A 558 2.71 14.46 -18.29
CA ASN A 558 3.51 15.42 -19.04
C ASN A 558 3.58 15.04 -20.53
N LYS A 559 3.42 16.04 -21.41
CA LYS A 559 3.56 15.89 -22.87
C LYS A 559 5.00 15.65 -23.32
N GLU A 560 5.98 15.99 -22.48
CA GLU A 560 7.41 15.77 -22.75
C GLU A 560 7.82 14.30 -22.54
N SER A 561 6.99 13.48 -21.89
CA SER A 561 7.27 12.07 -21.57
C SER A 561 7.05 11.11 -22.75
N GLY A 562 7.57 11.45 -23.92
CA GLY A 562 7.68 10.53 -25.05
C GLY A 562 6.39 10.19 -25.81
N TRP A 563 5.36 11.04 -25.78
CA TRP A 563 4.13 10.82 -26.55
C TRP A 563 3.56 12.11 -27.11
N GLN A 564 2.82 12.01 -28.22
CA GLN A 564 2.13 13.13 -28.85
C GLN A 564 0.70 12.74 -29.24
N CYS A 565 -0.21 13.70 -29.32
CA CYS A 565 -1.58 13.41 -29.72
C CYS A 565 -1.65 12.87 -31.15
N ARG A 566 -2.40 11.77 -31.39
CA ARG A 566 -2.68 11.19 -32.72
C ARG A 566 -3.72 12.00 -33.50
N ILE A 567 -3.53 13.31 -33.55
CA ILE A 567 -4.27 14.22 -34.42
C ILE A 567 -3.77 13.98 -35.84
N LYS A 568 -4.69 13.69 -36.77
CA LYS A 568 -4.40 13.87 -38.19
C LYS A 568 -4.68 15.34 -38.48
N ASP A 569 -3.71 16.05 -39.03
CA ASP A 569 -3.97 17.38 -39.56
C ASP A 569 -5.10 17.30 -40.57
N VAL A 570 -6.11 18.17 -40.40
CA VAL A 570 -7.13 18.38 -41.41
C VAL A 570 -6.52 19.31 -42.44
N THR A 571 -5.88 18.73 -43.45
CA THR A 571 -5.56 19.45 -44.70
C THR A 571 -6.85 20.08 -45.23
N GLN A 572 -6.85 21.41 -45.31
CA GLN A 572 -7.96 22.22 -45.82
C GLN A 572 -8.12 22.08 -47.33
#